data_AF-A0A3S0JDX8-F1
#
_entry.id   AF-A0A3S0JDX8-F1
#
_cell.length_a   1.000
_cell.length_b   1.000
_cell.length_c   1.000
_cell.angle_alpha   90.00
_cell.angle_beta   90.00
_cell.angle_gamma   90.00
#
_symmetry.space_group_name_H-M   'P 1'
#
loop_
_entity.id
_entity.type
_entity.pdbx_description
1 polymer ?
#
loop_
_entity_poly.entity_id
_entity_poly.type
_entity_poly.pdbx_seq_one_letter_code
_entity_poly.pdbx_strand_id
1 'polypeptide(L)'
;MLNFCLPGRQPLRLCTGRELSLTIPFHASLTTNAAAMTTLRAMYSTAPSEADAAPRAEELRLENLRAYRILDTPPEEAFDGLARLGAFICGTPISMVNLLDAERVFTKAQVGVPGVQNLPRETVFCHHTLFNDDILEVEDASLDPLFRQTPLVASAPNIRYYVGAPLVSPEGYPLGTMCALDVKPHRLNEAQRDALRTLAREVVSHLELRRARLQLEQERVKLDGLLRMANDKAVSLYSAEQREEIFVKQDHKLIRLNTANISYLEALGDYVNIHVGNERYTVYTTMKDMLTRLPSRDFVRVHRKYIVRISSIVAIDGDSLVVDGGRASSVPIGNSYKADLMSRLNLV
;
A
#
# COMPACT_ATOMS: atom_id res chain seq x y z
N MET A 1 -2.14 -50.69 -15.01
CA MET A 1 -0.81 -50.04 -15.04
C MET A 1 -0.03 -50.52 -13.83
N LEU A 2 1.25 -50.83 -14.07
CA LEU A 2 2.22 -51.57 -13.28
C LEU A 2 2.35 -51.21 -11.79
N ASN A 3 2.49 -52.28 -11.00
CA ASN A 3 3.09 -52.33 -9.66
C ASN A 3 4.54 -51.82 -9.66
N PHE A 4 4.93 -51.10 -8.61
CA PHE A 4 6.29 -51.13 -8.09
C PHE A 4 6.27 -51.18 -6.56
N CYS A 5 6.82 -52.27 -6.04
CA CYS A 5 7.09 -52.53 -4.64
C CYS A 5 8.57 -52.94 -4.56
N LEU A 6 9.36 -52.31 -3.70
CA LEU A 6 10.66 -52.80 -3.21
C LEU A 6 10.95 -52.19 -1.82
N PRO A 7 11.82 -52.83 -0.99
CA PRO A 7 11.50 -53.11 0.41
C PRO A 7 12.54 -52.58 1.42
N GLY A 8 12.17 -52.64 2.71
CA GLY A 8 13.09 -52.93 3.80
C GLY A 8 13.76 -51.74 4.49
N ARG A 9 13.30 -51.44 5.71
CA ARG A 9 14.13 -51.24 6.92
C ARG A 9 13.24 -51.22 8.17
N GLN A 10 13.58 -52.08 9.12
CA GLN A 10 12.95 -52.25 10.44
C GLN A 10 13.39 -51.15 11.44
N PRO A 11 12.75 -51.03 12.62
CA PRO A 11 12.64 -49.82 13.41
C PRO A 11 13.75 -49.65 14.46
N LEU A 12 14.06 -48.40 14.82
CA LEU A 12 14.88 -48.07 15.98
C LEU A 12 13.99 -47.84 17.22
N ARG A 13 14.01 -48.80 18.14
CA ARG A 13 13.71 -48.59 19.56
C ARG A 13 15.00 -48.19 20.28
N LEU A 14 14.96 -47.14 21.10
CA LEU A 14 15.84 -46.99 22.25
C LEU A 14 15.00 -46.60 23.47
N CYS A 15 15.35 -47.23 24.59
CA CYS A 15 14.63 -47.32 25.84
C CYS A 15 14.99 -46.20 26.83
N THR A 16 14.28 -46.25 27.97
CA THR A 16 14.54 -45.62 29.29
C THR A 16 14.01 -44.18 29.41
N GLY A 17 13.14 -43.81 30.36
CA GLY A 17 12.81 -44.41 31.65
C GLY A 17 13.45 -43.57 32.75
N ARG A 18 12.77 -42.51 33.20
CA ARG A 18 12.87 -41.96 34.56
C ARG A 18 11.85 -40.83 34.79
N GLU A 19 10.84 -41.15 35.57
CA GLU A 19 10.05 -40.18 36.32
C GLU A 19 10.98 -39.45 37.31
N LEU A 20 10.93 -38.12 37.31
CA LEU A 20 11.55 -37.28 38.33
C LEU A 20 10.44 -36.70 39.20
N SER A 21 10.12 -37.42 40.27
CA SER A 21 9.43 -36.90 41.44
C SER A 21 10.36 -35.92 42.17
N LEU A 22 10.04 -34.63 42.14
CA LEU A 22 10.68 -33.62 42.98
C LEU A 22 9.79 -33.35 44.19
N THR A 23 10.08 -34.06 45.28
CA THR A 23 9.59 -33.76 46.62
C THR A 23 10.51 -32.69 47.22
N ILE A 24 9.97 -31.51 47.54
CA ILE A 24 10.67 -30.50 48.35
C ILE A 24 9.90 -30.38 49.67
N PRO A 25 10.51 -30.67 50.83
CA PRO A 25 9.93 -30.34 52.12
C PRO A 25 10.56 -29.05 52.65
N PHE A 26 9.77 -28.07 53.08
CA PHE A 26 10.00 -27.41 54.37
C PHE A 26 8.86 -26.47 54.77
N HIS A 27 8.49 -26.57 56.04
CA HIS A 27 7.59 -25.68 56.77
C HIS A 27 8.09 -24.23 56.75
N ALA A 28 7.20 -23.29 56.46
CA ALA A 28 7.27 -21.93 56.99
C ALA A 28 5.84 -21.42 57.23
N SER A 29 5.47 -21.37 58.50
CA SER A 29 4.28 -20.68 58.99
C SER A 29 4.52 -19.18 58.89
N LEU A 30 3.79 -18.49 58.01
CA LEU A 30 3.62 -17.04 58.06
C LEU A 30 2.13 -16.73 57.87
N THR A 31 1.51 -16.46 59.02
CA THR A 31 0.40 -15.52 59.26
C THR A 31 -0.33 -14.99 58.03
N THR A 32 -1.62 -15.33 57.96
CA THR A 32 -2.70 -14.61 57.30
C THR A 32 -2.43 -13.12 57.18
N ASN A 33 -2.30 -12.64 55.94
CA ASN A 33 -2.52 -11.22 55.65
C ASN A 33 -3.52 -11.12 54.50
N ALA A 34 -4.80 -11.02 54.87
CA ALA A 34 -5.95 -10.90 53.96
C ALA A 34 -5.89 -9.66 53.04
N ALA A 35 -4.90 -8.78 53.22
CA ALA A 35 -4.68 -7.58 52.43
C ALA A 35 -3.89 -7.82 51.12
N ALA A 36 -3.13 -8.92 50.98
CA ALA A 36 -2.27 -9.15 49.80
C ALA A 36 -2.92 -10.02 48.70
N MET A 37 -3.96 -10.81 49.02
CA MET A 37 -4.76 -11.52 48.01
C MET A 37 -5.87 -10.67 47.39
N THR A 38 -6.21 -9.53 48.00
CA THR A 38 -7.22 -8.60 47.48
C THR A 38 -6.64 -7.68 46.41
N THR A 39 -5.33 -7.42 46.43
CA THR A 39 -4.64 -6.53 45.48
C THR A 39 -4.16 -7.19 44.20
N LEU A 40 -3.97 -8.53 44.15
CA LEU A 40 -3.65 -9.23 42.91
C LEU A 40 -4.89 -9.59 42.05
N ARG A 41 -6.10 -9.56 42.63
CA ARG A 41 -7.37 -9.76 41.89
C ARG A 41 -7.86 -8.48 41.20
N ALA A 42 -7.27 -7.32 41.53
CA ALA A 42 -7.61 -6.01 40.99
C ALA A 42 -6.75 -5.58 39.78
N MET A 43 -5.76 -6.38 39.35
CA MET A 43 -4.88 -6.06 38.22
C MET A 43 -5.07 -6.96 36.98
N TYR A 44 -5.88 -8.03 37.08
CA TYR A 44 -6.26 -8.89 35.94
C TYR A 44 -7.80 -8.98 35.79
N SER A 45 -8.48 -7.85 35.93
CA SER A 45 -9.93 -7.73 35.71
C SER A 45 -10.24 -6.67 34.66
N THR A 46 -9.67 -6.85 33.46
CA THR A 46 -9.99 -6.05 32.27
C THR A 46 -10.33 -6.93 31.06
N ALA A 47 -10.76 -8.17 31.30
CA ALA A 47 -11.47 -8.90 30.26
C ALA A 47 -12.84 -8.24 30.11
N PRO A 48 -13.21 -7.70 28.92
CA PRO A 48 -14.52 -7.11 28.71
C PRO A 48 -15.61 -8.14 29.03
N SER A 49 -16.70 -7.69 29.65
CA SER A 49 -17.83 -8.57 29.98
C SER A 49 -18.45 -9.14 28.69
N GLU A 50 -19.07 -10.31 28.75
CA GLU A 50 -19.78 -10.91 27.59
C GLU A 50 -20.82 -9.94 26.97
N ALA A 51 -21.37 -9.03 27.76
CA ALA A 51 -22.31 -8.00 27.30
C ALA A 51 -21.66 -6.89 26.45
N ASP A 52 -20.38 -6.58 26.66
CA ASP A 52 -19.61 -5.61 25.87
C ASP A 52 -18.96 -6.25 24.63
N ALA A 53 -18.84 -7.58 24.62
CA ALA A 53 -18.19 -8.33 23.54
C ALA A 53 -19.03 -8.36 22.25
N ALA A 54 -20.36 -8.49 22.36
CA ALA A 54 -21.24 -8.57 21.19
C ALA A 54 -21.34 -7.26 20.38
N PRO A 55 -21.51 -6.07 20.99
CA PRO A 55 -21.48 -4.81 20.24
C PRO A 55 -20.13 -4.56 19.55
N ARG A 56 -19.02 -4.89 20.22
CA ARG A 56 -17.67 -4.72 19.66
C ARG A 56 -17.38 -5.69 18.51
N ALA A 57 -17.87 -6.93 18.61
CA ALA A 57 -17.75 -7.91 17.53
C ALA A 57 -18.51 -7.47 16.27
N GLU A 58 -19.71 -6.92 16.42
CA GLU A 58 -20.48 -6.37 15.29
C GLU A 58 -19.80 -5.15 14.67
N GLU A 59 -19.24 -4.26 15.48
CA GLU A 59 -18.48 -3.10 14.99
C GLU A 59 -17.29 -3.53 14.12
N LEU A 60 -16.47 -4.47 14.60
CA LEU A 60 -15.33 -5.02 13.86
C LEU A 60 -15.76 -5.73 12.57
N ARG A 61 -16.87 -6.47 12.60
CA ARG A 61 -17.44 -7.12 11.42
C ARG A 61 -17.87 -6.10 10.37
N LEU A 62 -18.51 -5.01 10.78
CA LEU A 62 -18.93 -3.91 9.90
C LEU A 62 -17.73 -3.14 9.34
N GLU A 63 -16.70 -2.89 10.14
CA GLU A 63 -15.43 -2.31 9.66
C GLU A 63 -14.79 -3.19 8.58
N ASN A 64 -14.74 -4.50 8.82
CA ASN A 64 -14.19 -5.45 7.86
C ASN A 64 -15.02 -5.46 6.56
N LEU A 65 -16.36 -5.51 6.64
CA LEU A 65 -17.24 -5.40 5.47
C LEU A 65 -17.03 -4.11 4.68
N ARG A 66 -16.92 -2.96 5.36
CA ARG A 66 -16.71 -1.65 4.73
C ARG A 66 -15.36 -1.55 4.02
N ALA A 67 -14.34 -2.28 4.48
CA ALA A 67 -13.01 -2.30 3.87
C ALA A 67 -13.03 -2.81 2.41
N TYR A 68 -14.01 -3.65 2.04
CA TYR A 68 -14.16 -4.14 0.67
C TYR A 68 -14.76 -3.12 -0.31
N ARG A 69 -15.33 -2.01 0.18
CA ARG A 69 -16.00 -0.97 -0.63
C ARG A 69 -16.93 -1.57 -1.69
N ILE A 70 -17.78 -2.48 -1.24
CA ILE A 70 -18.65 -3.30 -2.08
C ILE A 70 -20.13 -2.92 -1.95
N LEU A 71 -20.52 -2.34 -0.82
CA LEU A 71 -21.88 -1.83 -0.60
C LEU A 71 -22.17 -0.65 -1.54
N ASP A 72 -23.42 -0.55 -2.02
CA ASP A 72 -23.90 0.49 -2.95
C ASP A 72 -23.10 0.61 -4.26
N THR A 73 -22.50 -0.49 -4.70
CA THR A 73 -21.77 -0.54 -5.97
C THR A 73 -22.66 -1.11 -7.07
N PRO A 74 -22.41 -0.73 -8.34
CA PRO A 74 -23.12 -1.33 -9.47
C PRO A 74 -22.99 -2.86 -9.52
N PRO A 75 -23.88 -3.56 -10.24
CA PRO A 75 -23.73 -4.99 -10.52
C PRO A 75 -22.37 -5.30 -11.15
N GLU A 76 -21.83 -6.47 -10.84
CA GLU A 76 -20.53 -6.93 -11.29
C GLU A 76 -20.64 -8.37 -11.78
N GLU A 77 -20.25 -8.60 -13.04
CA GLU A 77 -20.45 -9.88 -13.75
C GLU A 77 -19.91 -11.10 -13.00
N ALA A 78 -18.82 -10.93 -12.23
CA ALA A 78 -18.27 -11.99 -11.39
C ALA A 78 -19.27 -12.48 -10.32
N PHE A 79 -19.94 -11.55 -9.62
CA PHE A 79 -20.94 -11.90 -8.61
C PHE A 79 -22.25 -12.37 -9.25
N ASP A 80 -22.63 -11.79 -10.40
CA ASP A 80 -23.81 -12.22 -11.15
C ASP A 80 -23.65 -13.66 -11.66
N GLY A 81 -22.45 -14.03 -12.12
CA GLY A 81 -22.10 -15.40 -12.47
C GLY A 81 -22.22 -16.37 -11.30
N LEU A 82 -21.76 -15.98 -10.11
CA LEU A 82 -21.85 -16.79 -8.90
C LEU A 82 -23.30 -16.97 -8.44
N ALA A 83 -24.15 -15.93 -8.50
CA ALA A 83 -25.58 -16.06 -8.22
C ALA A 83 -26.28 -17.02 -9.20
N ARG A 84 -25.94 -16.95 -10.50
CA ARG A 84 -26.46 -17.90 -11.51
C ARG A 84 -26.02 -19.34 -11.24
N LEU A 85 -24.75 -19.54 -10.87
CA LEU A 85 -24.25 -20.86 -10.47
C LEU A 85 -24.94 -21.36 -9.20
N GLY A 86 -25.22 -20.49 -8.23
CA GLY A 86 -25.98 -20.83 -7.03
C GLY A 86 -27.36 -21.41 -7.33
N ALA A 87 -28.14 -20.70 -8.15
CA ALA A 87 -29.44 -21.15 -8.60
C ALA A 87 -29.35 -22.49 -9.35
N PHE A 88 -28.39 -22.61 -10.27
CA PHE A 88 -28.18 -23.83 -11.06
C PHE A 88 -27.80 -25.04 -10.19
N ILE A 89 -26.83 -24.90 -9.30
CA ILE A 89 -26.34 -25.97 -8.43
C ILE A 89 -27.42 -26.40 -7.45
N CYS A 90 -28.12 -25.44 -6.84
CA CYS A 90 -29.15 -25.74 -5.86
C CYS A 90 -30.47 -26.19 -6.49
N GLY A 91 -30.63 -26.09 -7.81
CA GLY A 91 -31.88 -26.44 -8.50
C GLY A 91 -33.04 -25.51 -8.14
N THR A 92 -32.75 -24.28 -7.72
CA THR A 92 -33.74 -23.30 -7.24
C THR A 92 -33.94 -22.14 -8.23
N PRO A 93 -35.12 -21.51 -8.26
CA PRO A 93 -35.38 -20.36 -9.14
C PRO A 93 -34.72 -19.07 -8.66
N ILE A 94 -34.39 -18.97 -7.36
CA ILE A 94 -33.83 -17.77 -6.75
C ILE A 94 -32.47 -18.09 -6.14
N SER A 95 -31.49 -17.22 -6.35
CA SER A 95 -30.21 -17.23 -5.63
C SER A 95 -29.63 -15.82 -5.54
N MET A 96 -28.93 -15.53 -4.44
CA MET A 96 -28.43 -14.20 -4.13
C MET A 96 -27.08 -14.24 -3.43
N VAL A 97 -26.27 -13.23 -3.72
CA VAL A 97 -25.10 -12.84 -2.92
C VAL A 97 -25.50 -11.64 -2.08
N ASN A 98 -25.63 -11.84 -0.77
CA ASN A 98 -26.12 -10.84 0.18
C ASN A 98 -25.02 -10.45 1.16
N LEU A 99 -24.86 -9.16 1.39
CA LEU A 99 -23.90 -8.57 2.34
C LEU A 99 -24.67 -7.91 3.48
N LEU A 100 -24.32 -8.24 4.72
CA LEU A 100 -25.10 -7.84 5.88
C LEU A 100 -24.50 -6.56 6.48
N ASP A 101 -25.10 -5.42 6.18
CA ASP A 101 -24.70 -4.10 6.70
C ASP A 101 -25.38 -3.83 8.06
N ALA A 102 -25.16 -2.66 8.67
CA ALA A 102 -25.72 -2.31 9.98
C ALA A 102 -27.26 -2.29 9.95
N GLU A 103 -27.85 -1.67 8.93
CA GLU A 103 -29.28 -1.35 8.88
C GLU A 103 -30.04 -2.11 7.79
N ARG A 104 -29.35 -2.90 6.97
CA ARG A 104 -29.95 -3.60 5.83
C ARG A 104 -29.15 -4.81 5.39
N VAL A 105 -29.75 -5.61 4.53
CA VAL A 105 -29.05 -6.61 3.73
C VAL A 105 -28.92 -6.05 2.31
N PHE A 106 -27.69 -5.83 1.87
CA PHE A 106 -27.38 -5.37 0.51
C PHE A 106 -27.18 -6.57 -0.42
N THR A 107 -28.00 -6.67 -1.45
CA THR A 107 -27.93 -7.74 -2.45
C THR A 107 -26.98 -7.33 -3.57
N LYS A 108 -25.78 -7.90 -3.57
CA LYS A 108 -24.73 -7.60 -4.55
C LYS A 108 -25.02 -8.21 -5.92
N ALA A 109 -25.62 -9.39 -5.94
CA ALA A 109 -26.02 -10.11 -7.14
C ALA A 109 -27.25 -10.97 -6.84
N GLN A 110 -28.13 -11.13 -7.82
CA GLN A 110 -29.35 -11.91 -7.66
C GLN A 110 -29.85 -12.51 -8.98
N VAL A 111 -30.55 -13.64 -8.84
CA VAL A 111 -31.28 -14.34 -9.89
C VAL A 111 -32.70 -14.60 -9.39
N GLY A 112 -33.69 -14.42 -10.26
CA GLY A 112 -35.10 -14.72 -9.96
C GLY A 112 -35.86 -13.63 -9.20
N VAL A 113 -35.20 -12.54 -8.76
CA VAL A 113 -35.83 -11.43 -8.00
C VAL A 113 -35.37 -10.05 -8.51
N PRO A 114 -35.61 -9.71 -9.79
CA PRO A 114 -35.09 -8.50 -10.42
C PRO A 114 -35.47 -7.22 -9.65
N GLY A 115 -34.48 -6.35 -9.47
CA GLY A 115 -34.66 -5.06 -8.78
C GLY A 115 -34.50 -5.10 -7.27
N VAL A 116 -34.35 -6.28 -6.66
CA VAL A 116 -34.02 -6.40 -5.23
C VAL A 116 -32.54 -6.04 -5.03
N GLN A 117 -32.29 -4.89 -4.39
CA GLN A 117 -30.95 -4.45 -3.98
C GLN A 117 -30.80 -4.33 -2.46
N ASN A 118 -31.89 -4.05 -1.76
CA ASN A 118 -31.89 -3.84 -0.32
C ASN A 118 -33.06 -4.60 0.29
N LEU A 119 -32.77 -5.39 1.32
CA LEU A 119 -33.76 -6.06 2.15
C LEU A 119 -33.63 -5.54 3.59
N PRO A 120 -34.71 -5.56 4.39
CA PRO A 120 -34.66 -5.23 5.81
C PRO A 120 -33.57 -6.02 6.53
N ARG A 121 -32.87 -5.42 7.51
CA ARG A 121 -31.82 -6.09 8.28
C ARG A 121 -32.33 -7.34 8.98
N GLU A 122 -33.59 -7.29 9.37
CA GLU A 122 -34.37 -8.32 10.03
C GLU A 122 -34.78 -9.45 9.07
N THR A 123 -34.20 -9.52 7.87
CA THR A 123 -34.36 -10.67 6.98
C THR A 123 -33.81 -11.93 7.66
N VAL A 124 -34.73 -12.65 8.30
CA VAL A 124 -34.48 -13.67 9.32
C VAL A 124 -33.52 -14.76 8.82
N PHE A 125 -33.72 -15.26 7.60
CA PHE A 125 -32.87 -16.33 7.04
C PHE A 125 -31.38 -15.96 6.96
N CYS A 126 -31.06 -14.80 6.38
CA CYS A 126 -29.68 -14.38 6.20
C CYS A 126 -29.01 -14.06 7.54
N HIS A 127 -29.78 -13.50 8.48
CA HIS A 127 -29.30 -13.23 9.83
C HIS A 127 -28.91 -14.52 10.56
N HIS A 128 -29.75 -15.56 10.54
CA HIS A 128 -29.42 -16.84 11.18
C HIS A 128 -28.27 -17.58 10.49
N THR A 129 -28.18 -17.48 9.16
CA THR A 129 -27.05 -18.07 8.41
C THR A 129 -25.73 -17.40 8.76
N LEU A 130 -25.72 -16.08 8.99
CA LEU A 130 -24.51 -15.32 9.27
C LEU A 130 -23.76 -15.83 10.51
N PHE A 131 -24.51 -16.28 11.52
CA PHE A 131 -23.98 -16.76 12.80
C PHE A 131 -23.93 -18.29 12.90
N ASN A 132 -24.11 -18.99 11.77
CA ASN A 132 -23.91 -20.42 11.69
C ASN A 132 -22.50 -20.71 11.15
N ASP A 133 -21.82 -21.72 11.70
CA ASP A 133 -20.45 -22.07 11.28
C ASP A 133 -20.43 -22.75 9.89
N ASP A 134 -21.58 -23.25 9.45
CA ASP A 134 -21.76 -23.97 8.17
C ASP A 134 -23.09 -23.57 7.52
N ILE A 135 -23.47 -24.27 6.46
CA ILE A 135 -24.73 -24.09 5.75
C ILE A 135 -25.92 -24.16 6.70
N LEU A 136 -26.82 -23.17 6.58
CA LEU A 136 -28.18 -23.24 7.11
C LEU A 136 -29.11 -23.71 5.98
N GLU A 137 -29.74 -24.87 6.15
CA GLU A 137 -30.73 -25.42 5.22
C GLU A 137 -32.09 -25.56 5.93
N VAL A 138 -33.12 -24.99 5.31
CA VAL A 138 -34.52 -25.02 5.78
C VAL A 138 -35.34 -25.64 4.65
N GLU A 139 -35.68 -26.92 4.83
CA GLU A 139 -36.37 -27.72 3.79
C GLU A 139 -37.78 -27.20 3.50
N ASP A 140 -38.53 -26.81 4.55
CA ASP A 140 -39.83 -26.13 4.46
C ASP A 140 -40.03 -25.15 5.64
N ALA A 141 -39.82 -23.88 5.36
CA ALA A 141 -39.94 -22.75 6.28
C ALA A 141 -41.38 -22.54 6.80
N SER A 142 -42.41 -23.08 6.14
CA SER A 142 -43.79 -23.01 6.65
C SER A 142 -44.02 -23.93 7.85
N LEU A 143 -43.19 -24.97 7.99
CA LEU A 143 -43.21 -25.91 9.11
C LEU A 143 -42.25 -25.48 10.23
N ASP A 144 -41.26 -24.66 9.92
CA ASP A 144 -40.27 -24.20 10.88
C ASP A 144 -40.84 -23.12 11.83
N PRO A 145 -40.87 -23.34 13.16
CA PRO A 145 -41.39 -22.38 14.13
C PRO A 145 -40.72 -20.99 14.07
N LEU A 146 -39.45 -20.93 13.68
CA LEU A 146 -38.66 -19.70 13.60
C LEU A 146 -39.01 -18.87 12.37
N PHE A 147 -39.30 -19.51 11.24
CA PHE A 147 -39.49 -18.84 9.95
C PHE A 147 -40.95 -18.73 9.49
N ARG A 148 -41.86 -19.57 9.98
CA ARG A 148 -43.25 -19.66 9.48
C ARG A 148 -44.05 -18.35 9.57
N GLN A 149 -43.71 -17.47 10.51
CA GLN A 149 -44.38 -16.17 10.70
C GLN A 149 -43.64 -15.02 9.99
N THR A 150 -42.46 -15.26 9.41
CA THR A 150 -41.72 -14.24 8.69
C THR A 150 -42.50 -13.81 7.44
N PRO A 151 -42.55 -12.50 7.09
CA PRO A 151 -43.34 -12.01 5.96
C PRO A 151 -43.08 -12.75 4.63
N LEU A 152 -41.82 -13.11 4.35
CA LEU A 152 -41.42 -13.84 3.14
C LEU A 152 -42.04 -15.26 3.04
N VAL A 153 -42.45 -15.85 4.16
CA VAL A 153 -43.03 -17.20 4.25
C VAL A 153 -44.54 -17.13 4.37
N ALA A 154 -45.04 -16.31 5.30
CA ALA A 154 -46.45 -16.16 5.64
C ALA A 154 -47.27 -15.46 4.54
N SER A 155 -46.63 -14.59 3.76
CA SER A 155 -47.25 -13.87 2.66
C SER A 155 -46.46 -14.06 1.36
N ALA A 156 -46.96 -13.54 0.24
CA ALA A 156 -46.25 -13.59 -1.04
C ALA A 156 -44.81 -13.05 -0.86
N PRO A 157 -43.79 -13.74 -1.41
CA PRO A 157 -43.88 -14.80 -2.42
C PRO A 157 -44.11 -16.22 -1.87
N ASN A 158 -44.31 -16.38 -0.56
CA ASN A 158 -44.50 -17.67 0.09
C ASN A 158 -43.29 -18.61 -0.06
N ILE A 159 -42.11 -18.12 0.31
CA ILE A 159 -40.89 -18.91 0.39
C ILE A 159 -41.13 -20.14 1.27
N ARG A 160 -40.67 -21.30 0.79
CA ARG A 160 -40.70 -22.58 1.51
C ARG A 160 -39.30 -23.08 1.73
N TYR A 161 -38.45 -23.03 0.72
CA TYR A 161 -37.10 -23.50 0.86
C TYR A 161 -36.11 -22.35 0.99
N TYR A 162 -35.14 -22.52 1.89
CA TYR A 162 -33.98 -21.64 2.01
C TYR A 162 -32.74 -22.48 2.24
N VAL A 163 -31.66 -22.17 1.53
CA VAL A 163 -30.33 -22.63 1.88
C VAL A 163 -29.35 -21.48 1.78
N GLY A 164 -28.46 -21.34 2.76
CA GLY A 164 -27.48 -20.27 2.81
C GLY A 164 -26.15 -20.76 3.34
N ALA A 165 -25.06 -20.35 2.70
CA ALA A 165 -23.70 -20.51 3.20
C ALA A 165 -23.15 -19.14 3.66
N PRO A 166 -22.51 -19.05 4.83
CA PRO A 166 -21.93 -17.81 5.31
C PRO A 166 -20.73 -17.39 4.44
N LEU A 167 -20.61 -16.08 4.19
CA LEU A 167 -19.45 -15.48 3.55
C LEU A 167 -18.49 -15.01 4.64
N VAL A 168 -17.45 -15.78 4.94
CA VAL A 168 -16.53 -15.49 6.05
C VAL A 168 -15.21 -14.96 5.50
N SER A 169 -14.77 -13.80 5.99
CA SER A 169 -13.48 -13.20 5.61
C SER A 169 -12.30 -14.07 6.07
N PRO A 170 -11.09 -13.90 5.52
CA PRO A 170 -9.89 -14.57 6.01
C PRO A 170 -9.59 -14.30 7.49
N GLU A 171 -10.01 -13.14 8.01
CA GLU A 171 -9.88 -12.80 9.43
C GLU A 171 -10.99 -13.40 10.31
N GLY A 172 -11.92 -14.17 9.73
CA GLY A 172 -12.98 -14.87 10.44
C GLY A 172 -14.27 -14.07 10.63
N TYR A 173 -14.42 -12.91 9.99
CA TYR A 173 -15.64 -12.10 10.13
C TYR A 173 -16.71 -12.54 9.14
N PRO A 174 -17.95 -12.79 9.58
CA PRO A 174 -19.04 -13.11 8.67
C PRO A 174 -19.55 -11.83 8.00
N LEU A 175 -19.37 -11.74 6.68
CA LEU A 175 -19.67 -10.57 5.87
C LEU A 175 -21.09 -10.59 5.29
N GLY A 176 -21.62 -11.79 5.07
CA GLY A 176 -22.79 -11.98 4.23
C GLY A 176 -23.20 -13.43 4.08
N THR A 177 -24.03 -13.71 3.07
CA THR A 177 -24.48 -15.06 2.70
C THR A 177 -24.49 -15.24 1.18
N MET A 178 -24.12 -16.44 0.73
CA MET A 178 -24.48 -16.97 -0.58
C MET A 178 -25.69 -17.87 -0.37
N CYS A 179 -26.85 -17.52 -0.93
CA CYS A 179 -28.08 -18.24 -0.65
C CYS A 179 -28.92 -18.57 -1.89
N ALA A 180 -29.81 -19.53 -1.73
CA ALA A 180 -30.75 -20.01 -2.71
C ALA A 180 -32.12 -20.24 -2.05
N LEU A 181 -33.20 -19.92 -2.77
CA LEU A 181 -34.56 -19.96 -2.23
C LEU A 181 -35.53 -20.53 -3.26
N ASP A 182 -36.59 -21.17 -2.77
CA ASP A 182 -37.70 -21.66 -3.57
C ASP A 182 -39.04 -21.45 -2.84
N VAL A 183 -40.12 -21.32 -3.62
CA VAL A 183 -41.52 -21.32 -3.15
C VAL A 183 -42.07 -22.73 -2.95
N LYS A 184 -41.28 -23.76 -3.27
CA LYS A 184 -41.57 -25.16 -2.98
C LYS A 184 -40.56 -25.72 -1.99
N PRO A 185 -40.93 -26.70 -1.14
CA PRO A 185 -39.97 -27.43 -0.32
C PRO A 185 -38.90 -28.09 -1.19
N HIS A 186 -37.67 -28.11 -0.69
CA HIS A 186 -36.53 -28.67 -1.40
C HIS A 186 -35.50 -29.23 -0.42
N ARG A 187 -34.52 -29.98 -0.93
CA ARG A 187 -33.43 -30.55 -0.14
C ARG A 187 -32.21 -30.80 -1.00
N LEU A 188 -31.05 -30.33 -0.57
CA LEU A 188 -29.78 -30.59 -1.24
C LEU A 188 -29.31 -32.03 -0.99
N ASN A 189 -28.51 -32.54 -1.91
CA ASN A 189 -27.58 -33.64 -1.63
C ASN A 189 -26.22 -33.11 -1.15
N GLU A 190 -25.33 -34.00 -0.67
CA GLU A 190 -24.01 -33.59 -0.17
C GLU A 190 -23.15 -32.88 -1.21
N ALA A 191 -23.18 -33.33 -2.48
CA ALA A 191 -22.42 -32.68 -3.54
C ALA A 191 -22.87 -31.24 -3.80
N GLN A 192 -24.18 -30.97 -3.71
CA GLN A 192 -24.74 -29.62 -3.81
C GLN A 192 -24.36 -28.76 -2.60
N ARG A 193 -24.35 -29.32 -1.38
CA ARG A 193 -23.87 -28.61 -0.17
C ARG A 193 -22.40 -28.23 -0.32
N ASP A 194 -21.55 -29.17 -0.71
CA ASP A 194 -20.12 -28.91 -0.94
C ASP A 194 -19.88 -27.87 -2.03
N ALA A 195 -20.65 -27.93 -3.12
CA ALA A 195 -20.60 -26.94 -4.17
C ALA A 195 -21.04 -25.54 -3.69
N LEU A 196 -22.08 -25.44 -2.85
CA LEU A 196 -22.51 -24.17 -2.27
C LEU A 196 -21.46 -23.59 -1.30
N ARG A 197 -20.82 -24.42 -0.47
CA ARG A 197 -19.66 -24.00 0.36
C ARG A 197 -18.54 -23.47 -0.51
N THR A 198 -18.27 -24.12 -1.63
CA THR A 198 -17.24 -23.69 -2.59
C THR A 198 -17.62 -22.35 -3.21
N LEU A 199 -18.87 -22.17 -3.64
CA LEU A 199 -19.35 -20.88 -4.16
C LEU A 199 -19.24 -19.75 -3.13
N ALA A 200 -19.55 -20.00 -1.86
CA ALA A 200 -19.35 -19.02 -0.80
C ALA A 200 -17.88 -18.59 -0.67
N ARG A 201 -16.95 -19.54 -0.74
CA ARG A 201 -15.50 -19.24 -0.76
C ARG A 201 -15.10 -18.45 -2.00
N GLU A 202 -15.64 -18.77 -3.18
CA GLU A 202 -15.38 -18.01 -4.40
C GLU A 202 -15.88 -16.57 -4.32
N VAL A 203 -17.07 -16.34 -3.75
CA VAL A 203 -17.57 -14.99 -3.47
C VAL A 203 -16.58 -14.21 -2.59
N VAL A 204 -16.07 -14.84 -1.52
CA VAL A 204 -15.05 -14.22 -0.65
C VAL A 204 -13.74 -13.96 -1.41
N SER A 205 -13.27 -14.89 -2.24
CA SER A 205 -12.09 -14.68 -3.09
C SER A 205 -12.24 -13.47 -4.01
N HIS A 206 -13.43 -13.25 -4.58
CA HIS A 206 -13.70 -12.06 -5.38
C HIS A 206 -13.74 -10.77 -4.55
N LEU A 207 -14.25 -10.81 -3.31
CA LEU A 207 -14.18 -9.69 -2.37
C LEU A 207 -12.72 -9.36 -2.03
N GLU A 208 -11.89 -10.36 -1.70
CA GLU A 208 -10.47 -10.17 -1.40
C GLU A 208 -9.70 -9.56 -2.58
N LEU A 209 -9.92 -10.08 -3.80
CA LEU A 209 -9.30 -9.54 -5.00
C LEU A 209 -9.66 -8.06 -5.21
N ARG A 210 -10.92 -7.70 -4.96
CA ARG A 210 -11.38 -6.31 -5.01
C ARG A 210 -10.66 -5.45 -3.97
N ARG A 211 -10.57 -5.90 -2.72
CA ARG A 211 -9.87 -5.19 -1.64
C ARG A 211 -8.40 -4.95 -1.98
N ALA A 212 -7.70 -5.99 -2.44
CA ALA A 212 -6.30 -5.91 -2.84
C ALA A 212 -6.09 -4.93 -4.00
N ARG A 213 -6.97 -4.96 -5.02
CA ARG A 213 -6.91 -4.03 -6.15
C ARG A 213 -7.06 -2.57 -5.70
N LEU A 214 -8.02 -2.29 -4.80
CA LEU A 214 -8.24 -0.94 -4.28
C LEU A 214 -7.06 -0.44 -3.45
N GLN A 215 -6.40 -1.31 -2.69
CA GLN A 215 -5.20 -0.97 -1.93
C GLN A 215 -4.03 -0.63 -2.86
N LEU A 216 -3.78 -1.49 -3.86
CA LEU A 216 -2.72 -1.28 -4.84
C LEU A 216 -2.90 0.04 -5.62
N GLU A 217 -4.14 0.37 -6.00
CA GLU A 217 -4.44 1.61 -6.70
C GLU A 217 -4.18 2.85 -5.82
N GLN A 218 -4.53 2.78 -4.53
CA GLN A 218 -4.24 3.87 -3.59
C GLN A 218 -2.74 4.05 -3.37
N GLU A 219 -1.98 2.97 -3.25
CA GLU A 219 -0.52 3.02 -3.12
C GLU A 219 0.14 3.60 -4.37
N ARG A 220 -0.32 3.18 -5.56
CA ARG A 220 0.16 3.74 -6.83
C ARG A 220 -0.05 5.26 -6.89
N VAL A 221 -1.27 5.72 -6.56
CA VAL A 221 -1.58 7.16 -6.57
C VAL A 221 -0.73 7.94 -5.56
N LYS A 222 -0.48 7.39 -4.37
CA LYS A 222 0.42 7.99 -3.38
C LYS A 222 1.85 8.10 -3.92
N LEU A 223 2.37 7.03 -4.52
CA LEU A 223 3.72 7.00 -5.07
C LEU A 223 3.88 8.00 -6.22
N ASP A 224 2.92 8.06 -7.14
CA ASP A 224 2.90 9.03 -8.24
C ASP A 224 2.90 10.47 -7.73
N GLY A 225 2.14 10.75 -6.66
CA GLY A 225 2.12 12.05 -5.98
C GLY A 225 3.48 12.42 -5.39
N LEU A 226 4.13 11.49 -4.68
CA LEU A 226 5.46 11.71 -4.10
C LEU A 226 6.53 11.93 -5.17
N LEU A 227 6.50 11.16 -6.26
CA LEU A 227 7.43 11.31 -7.37
C LEU A 227 7.30 12.67 -8.05
N ARG A 228 6.07 13.16 -8.25
CA ARG A 228 5.83 14.52 -8.78
C ARG A 228 6.42 15.60 -7.86
N MET A 229 6.14 15.53 -6.57
CA MET A 229 6.69 16.49 -5.60
C MET A 229 8.22 16.50 -5.56
N ALA A 230 8.84 15.32 -5.63
CA ALA A 230 10.29 15.19 -5.68
C ALA A 230 10.87 15.79 -6.97
N ASN A 231 10.21 15.55 -8.11
CA ASN A 231 10.63 16.08 -9.39
C ASN A 231 10.51 17.61 -9.46
N ASP A 232 9.41 18.19 -8.97
CA ASP A 232 9.23 19.65 -8.94
C ASP A 232 10.29 20.33 -8.06
N LYS A 233 10.62 19.70 -6.93
CA LYS A 233 11.72 20.16 -6.06
C LYS A 233 13.08 20.06 -6.75
N ALA A 234 13.34 18.98 -7.48
CA ALA A 234 14.58 18.86 -8.25
C ALA A 234 14.68 19.95 -9.32
N VAL A 235 13.63 20.18 -10.12
CA VAL A 235 13.59 21.21 -11.18
C VAL A 235 13.84 22.62 -10.61
N SER A 236 13.21 22.95 -9.49
CA SER A 236 13.43 24.25 -8.81
C SER A 236 14.85 24.41 -8.26
N LEU A 237 15.47 23.35 -7.73
CA LEU A 237 16.87 23.38 -7.28
C LEU A 237 17.84 23.53 -8.46
N TYR A 238 17.63 22.78 -9.55
CA TYR A 238 18.47 22.88 -10.76
C TYR A 238 18.38 24.26 -11.42
N SER A 239 17.19 24.87 -11.49
CA SER A 239 17.01 26.20 -12.09
C SER A 239 17.57 27.35 -11.24
N ALA A 240 17.61 27.20 -9.91
CA ALA A 240 18.18 28.21 -9.02
C ALA A 240 19.73 28.29 -9.11
N GLU A 241 20.41 27.18 -9.43
CA GLU A 241 21.88 27.13 -9.59
C GLU A 241 22.37 27.54 -10.99
N GLN A 242 21.50 27.49 -12.01
CA GLN A 242 21.80 27.94 -13.38
C GLN A 242 21.44 29.42 -13.61
N ARG A 243 22.09 30.35 -12.90
CA ARG A 243 22.18 31.72 -13.42
C ARG A 243 23.13 31.70 -14.63
N GLU A 244 22.60 31.37 -15.79
CA GLU A 244 23.36 31.38 -17.05
C GLU A 244 23.69 32.80 -17.53
N GLU A 245 23.15 33.84 -16.91
CA GLU A 245 23.38 35.22 -17.28
C GLU A 245 23.92 36.04 -16.10
N ILE A 246 24.94 36.86 -16.37
CA ILE A 246 25.44 37.89 -15.45
C ILE A 246 25.32 39.26 -16.12
N PHE A 247 25.07 40.29 -15.32
CA PHE A 247 25.12 41.68 -15.79
C PHE A 247 26.41 42.33 -15.32
N VAL A 248 27.14 42.94 -16.25
CA VAL A 248 28.39 43.64 -15.98
C VAL A 248 28.28 45.10 -16.40
N LYS A 249 28.93 46.00 -15.67
CA LYS A 249 28.87 47.44 -15.93
C LYS A 249 30.07 47.87 -16.77
N GLN A 250 29.82 48.39 -17.97
CA GLN A 250 30.83 48.94 -18.87
C GLN A 250 30.29 50.21 -19.55
N ASP A 251 31.07 51.28 -19.56
CA ASP A 251 30.72 52.57 -20.21
C ASP A 251 29.31 53.09 -19.84
N HIS A 252 28.99 53.06 -18.54
CA HIS A 252 27.68 53.43 -17.96
C HIS A 252 26.48 52.56 -18.39
N LYS A 253 26.71 51.46 -19.11
CA LYS A 253 25.70 50.48 -19.50
C LYS A 253 25.81 49.20 -18.68
N LEU A 254 24.68 48.53 -18.48
CA LEU A 254 24.64 47.15 -18.00
C LEU A 254 24.58 46.23 -19.21
N ILE A 255 25.64 45.45 -19.40
CA ILE A 255 25.76 44.47 -20.48
C ILE A 255 25.43 43.10 -19.91
N ARG A 256 24.49 42.41 -20.55
CA ARG A 256 24.12 41.04 -20.22
C ARG A 256 25.08 40.08 -20.90
N LEU A 257 25.78 39.27 -20.13
CA LEU A 257 26.68 38.23 -20.63
C LEU A 257 26.10 36.86 -20.30
N ASN A 258 26.03 35.99 -21.31
CA ASN A 258 25.77 34.59 -21.09
C ASN A 258 27.06 33.94 -20.57
N THR A 259 27.01 33.42 -19.35
CA THR A 259 28.13 32.76 -18.70
C THR A 259 28.63 31.56 -19.50
N ALA A 260 27.76 30.84 -20.23
CA ALA A 260 28.12 29.69 -21.08
C ALA A 260 29.19 30.03 -22.12
N ASN A 261 29.23 31.29 -22.57
CA ASN A 261 30.17 31.77 -23.58
C ASN A 261 31.48 32.33 -22.98
N ILE A 262 31.59 32.41 -21.64
CA ILE A 262 32.81 32.88 -20.98
C ILE A 262 33.82 31.73 -20.91
N SER A 263 34.99 31.91 -21.54
CA SER A 263 36.09 30.93 -21.47
C SER A 263 36.92 31.09 -20.20
N TYR A 264 37.33 32.32 -19.89
CA TYR A 264 38.11 32.63 -18.69
C TYR A 264 38.02 34.12 -18.33
N LEU A 265 38.45 34.42 -17.11
CA LEU A 265 38.60 35.77 -16.59
C LEU A 265 40.07 36.00 -16.21
N GLU A 266 40.54 37.21 -16.46
CA GLU A 266 41.91 37.65 -16.17
C GLU A 266 41.91 38.93 -15.33
N ALA A 267 42.66 38.94 -14.24
CA ALA A 267 42.87 40.13 -13.42
C ALA A 267 43.90 41.08 -14.07
N LEU A 268 43.51 42.35 -14.23
CA LEU A 268 44.33 43.44 -14.76
C LEU A 268 44.23 44.68 -13.85
N GLY A 269 45.09 44.73 -12.83
CA GLY A 269 45.03 45.80 -11.82
C GLY A 269 43.73 45.73 -11.01
N ASP A 270 42.99 46.83 -10.95
CA ASP A 270 41.68 46.93 -10.30
C ASP A 270 40.52 46.50 -11.22
N TYR A 271 40.84 46.01 -12.42
CA TYR A 271 39.88 45.54 -13.40
C TYR A 271 39.97 44.04 -13.60
N VAL A 272 38.86 43.44 -14.03
CA VAL A 272 38.79 42.05 -14.49
C VAL A 272 38.36 42.06 -15.94
N ASN A 273 39.14 41.39 -16.78
CA ASN A 273 38.79 41.06 -18.15
C ASN A 273 37.97 39.78 -18.15
N ILE A 274 36.81 39.81 -18.81
CA ILE A 274 35.95 38.65 -19.04
C ILE A 274 36.04 38.32 -20.53
N HIS A 275 36.55 37.13 -20.85
CA HIS A 275 36.72 36.67 -22.23
C HIS A 275 35.51 35.85 -22.66
N VAL A 276 34.75 36.38 -23.62
CA VAL A 276 33.50 35.80 -24.14
C VAL A 276 33.68 35.50 -25.62
N GLY A 277 33.96 34.25 -25.99
CA GLY A 277 34.39 33.91 -27.35
C GLY A 277 35.58 34.80 -27.79
N ASN A 278 35.42 35.53 -28.89
CA ASN A 278 36.45 36.44 -29.41
C ASN A 278 36.40 37.86 -28.83
N GLU A 279 35.45 38.16 -27.94
CA GLU A 279 35.26 39.47 -27.34
C GLU A 279 35.82 39.51 -25.91
N ARG A 280 36.11 40.72 -25.43
CA ARG A 280 36.59 40.97 -24.07
C ARG A 280 35.87 42.16 -23.45
N TYR A 281 35.36 41.93 -22.24
CA TYR A 281 34.68 42.93 -21.43
C TYR A 281 35.54 43.26 -20.21
N THR A 282 35.87 44.54 -20.00
CA THR A 282 36.73 44.97 -18.88
C THR A 282 35.88 45.69 -17.84
N VAL A 283 35.85 45.15 -16.62
CA VAL A 283 34.95 45.62 -15.55
C VAL A 283 35.72 45.91 -14.26
N TYR A 284 35.32 46.97 -13.56
CA TYR A 284 35.89 47.33 -12.26
C TYR A 284 35.29 46.43 -11.16
N THR A 285 36.02 45.38 -10.77
CA THR A 285 35.61 44.38 -9.77
C THR A 285 36.82 43.55 -9.31
N THR A 286 36.61 42.63 -8.37
CA THR A 286 37.64 41.71 -7.87
C THR A 286 37.37 40.27 -8.30
N MET A 287 38.42 39.44 -8.37
CA MET A 287 38.26 38.00 -8.64
C MET A 287 37.39 37.28 -7.60
N LYS A 288 37.38 37.76 -6.35
CA LYS A 288 36.54 37.19 -5.28
C LYS A 288 35.06 37.49 -5.52
N ASP A 289 34.72 38.72 -5.91
CA ASP A 289 33.34 39.11 -6.26
C ASP A 289 32.88 38.42 -7.55
N MET A 290 33.78 38.18 -8.52
CA MET A 290 33.42 37.40 -9.70
C MET A 290 33.08 35.94 -9.37
N LEU A 291 33.82 35.30 -8.46
CA LEU A 291 33.52 33.92 -8.04
C LEU A 291 32.14 33.76 -7.37
N THR A 292 31.63 34.78 -6.69
CA THR A 292 30.29 34.71 -6.07
C THR A 292 29.16 34.93 -7.08
N ARG A 293 29.48 35.46 -8.26
CA ARG A 293 28.51 35.77 -9.33
C ARG A 293 28.49 34.73 -10.45
N LEU A 294 29.54 33.91 -10.57
CA LEU A 294 29.65 32.85 -11.56
C LEU A 294 29.13 31.50 -11.00
N PRO A 295 28.52 30.63 -11.83
CA PRO A 295 28.12 29.29 -11.41
C PRO A 295 29.34 28.49 -10.92
N SER A 296 29.36 28.15 -9.63
CA SER A 296 30.51 27.48 -9.00
C SER A 296 30.80 26.09 -9.56
N ARG A 297 29.80 25.43 -10.16
CA ARG A 297 29.94 24.15 -10.85
C ARG A 297 30.82 24.26 -12.10
N ASP A 298 30.71 25.37 -12.82
CA ASP A 298 31.28 25.51 -14.16
C ASP A 298 32.60 26.29 -14.16
N PHE A 299 32.85 27.14 -13.16
CA PHE A 299 34.04 27.97 -13.05
C PHE A 299 34.91 27.59 -11.86
N VAL A 300 36.22 27.57 -12.08
CA VAL A 300 37.22 27.27 -11.06
C VAL A 300 38.33 28.32 -11.09
N ARG A 301 38.80 28.73 -9.91
CA ARG A 301 39.97 29.62 -9.81
C ARG A 301 41.24 28.78 -9.87
N VAL A 302 42.08 29.04 -10.86
CA VAL A 302 43.29 28.25 -11.13
C VAL A 302 44.56 28.99 -10.74
N HIS A 303 44.49 30.33 -10.64
CA HIS A 303 45.60 31.19 -10.24
C HIS A 303 45.08 32.47 -9.61
N ARG A 304 45.94 33.22 -8.91
CA ARG A 304 45.57 34.51 -8.31
C ARG A 304 44.99 35.49 -9.33
N LYS A 305 45.40 35.38 -10.61
CA LYS A 305 44.92 36.20 -11.73
C LYS A 305 43.85 35.56 -12.62
N TYR A 306 43.56 34.26 -12.49
CA TYR A 306 42.72 33.56 -13.48
C TYR A 306 41.60 32.73 -12.84
N ILE A 307 40.40 32.88 -13.38
CA ILE A 307 39.25 31.97 -13.21
C ILE A 307 38.95 31.40 -14.58
N VAL A 308 38.77 30.10 -14.68
CA VAL A 308 38.59 29.39 -15.96
C VAL A 308 37.31 28.58 -15.91
N ARG A 309 36.59 28.54 -17.04
CA ARG A 309 35.47 27.62 -17.22
C ARG A 309 36.02 26.21 -17.45
N ILE A 310 35.57 25.24 -16.66
CA ILE A 310 36.08 23.86 -16.70
C ILE A 310 35.93 23.25 -18.10
N SER A 311 34.78 23.46 -18.75
CA SER A 311 34.51 22.95 -20.10
C SER A 311 35.34 23.62 -21.21
N SER A 312 36.03 24.72 -20.93
CA SER A 312 36.91 25.40 -21.88
C SER A 312 38.37 24.95 -21.76
N ILE A 313 38.72 24.07 -20.82
CA ILE A 313 40.07 23.54 -20.67
C ILE A 313 40.29 22.47 -21.75
N VAL A 314 41.27 22.70 -22.63
CA VAL A 314 41.63 21.80 -23.74
C VAL A 314 42.73 20.82 -23.32
N ALA A 315 43.71 21.30 -22.57
CA ALA A 315 44.83 20.49 -22.11
C ALA A 315 45.41 21.05 -20.80
N ILE A 316 46.07 20.18 -20.04
CA ILE A 316 46.86 20.53 -18.85
C ILE A 316 48.30 20.08 -19.11
N ASP A 317 49.22 21.04 -19.13
CA ASP A 317 50.65 20.79 -19.35
C ASP A 317 51.45 21.30 -18.14
N GLY A 318 51.90 20.36 -17.30
CA GLY A 318 52.60 20.66 -16.05
C GLY A 318 51.78 21.53 -15.10
N ASP A 319 52.19 22.79 -14.95
CA ASP A 319 51.54 23.81 -14.11
C ASP A 319 50.85 24.89 -14.96
N SER A 320 50.39 24.53 -16.16
CA SER A 320 49.66 25.43 -17.06
C SER A 320 48.47 24.74 -17.73
N LEU A 321 47.46 25.54 -18.08
CA LEU A 321 46.25 25.14 -18.79
C LEU A 321 46.23 25.75 -20.19
N VAL A 322 45.78 24.97 -21.16
CA VAL A 322 45.39 25.46 -22.48
C VAL A 322 43.88 25.64 -22.46
N VAL A 323 43.40 26.86 -22.78
CA VAL A 323 41.98 27.23 -22.74
C VAL A 323 41.51 27.58 -24.16
N ASP A 324 40.32 27.12 -24.52
CA ASP A 324 39.71 27.34 -25.83
C ASP A 324 39.27 28.82 -26.04
N GLY A 325 39.48 29.34 -27.25
CA GLY A 325 39.02 30.66 -27.68
C GLY A 325 39.78 31.89 -27.16
N GLY A 326 40.96 31.74 -26.55
CA GLY A 326 41.72 32.84 -25.94
C GLY A 326 42.99 33.27 -26.69
N ARG A 327 43.32 34.58 -26.64
CA ARG A 327 44.67 35.09 -27.00
C ARG A 327 45.79 34.59 -26.08
N ALA A 328 45.45 34.11 -24.88
CA ALA A 328 46.40 33.51 -23.94
C ALA A 328 46.50 32.01 -24.22
N SER A 329 47.57 31.60 -24.91
CA SER A 329 47.83 30.20 -25.27
C SER A 329 48.16 29.32 -24.06
N SER A 330 48.41 29.91 -22.88
CA SER A 330 48.78 29.22 -21.65
C SER A 330 48.36 30.03 -20.41
N VAL A 331 47.59 29.42 -19.51
CA VAL A 331 47.12 29.99 -18.24
C VAL A 331 47.82 29.25 -17.09
N PRO A 332 48.60 29.92 -16.21
CA PRO A 332 49.31 29.25 -15.13
C PRO A 332 48.35 28.70 -14.07
N ILE A 333 48.76 27.62 -13.41
CA ILE A 333 48.10 27.01 -12.26
C ILE A 333 48.93 27.31 -11.01
N GLY A 334 48.34 27.96 -10.02
CA GLY A 334 49.01 28.16 -8.73
C GLY A 334 48.93 26.91 -7.86
N ASN A 335 49.99 26.60 -7.12
CA ASN A 335 50.08 25.43 -6.24
C ASN A 335 48.89 25.29 -5.28
N SER A 336 48.41 26.41 -4.74
CA SER A 336 47.25 26.45 -3.82
C SER A 336 45.91 26.10 -4.47
N TYR A 337 45.82 26.17 -5.80
CA TYR A 337 44.59 25.95 -6.57
C TYR A 337 44.54 24.60 -7.29
N LYS A 338 45.71 23.94 -7.43
CA LYS A 338 45.85 22.69 -8.18
C LYS A 338 44.96 21.57 -7.64
N ALA A 339 44.86 21.41 -6.32
CA ALA A 339 44.05 20.36 -5.70
C ALA A 339 42.55 20.52 -6.00
N ASP A 340 41.99 21.73 -5.84
CA ASP A 340 40.58 22.02 -6.14
C ASP A 340 40.28 21.80 -7.63
N LEU A 341 41.15 22.28 -8.51
CA LEU A 341 41.03 22.04 -9.96
C LEU A 341 40.98 20.54 -10.28
N MET A 342 41.96 19.77 -9.81
CA MET A 342 42.04 18.33 -10.12
C MET A 342 40.83 17.57 -9.56
N SER A 343 40.30 17.97 -8.40
CA SER A 343 39.11 17.33 -7.81
C SER A 343 37.82 17.53 -8.63
N ARG A 344 37.79 18.54 -9.50
CA ARG A 344 36.63 18.89 -10.34
C ARG A 344 36.70 18.31 -11.74
N LEU A 345 37.84 17.72 -12.11
CA LEU A 345 38.02 17.05 -13.40
C LEU A 345 37.62 15.58 -13.28
N ASN A 346 36.88 15.09 -14.27
CA ASN A 346 36.54 13.68 -14.37
C ASN A 346 37.70 12.90 -15.00
N LEU A 347 38.72 12.61 -14.20
CA LEU A 347 39.91 11.86 -14.61
C LEU A 347 39.57 10.37 -14.70
N VAL A 348 40.01 9.71 -15.79
CA VAL A 348 39.81 8.27 -16.04
C VAL A 348 41.12 7.51 -15.88
#